data_AF-A0A6M3QG81-F1
#
_entry.id   AF-A0A6M3QG81-F1
#
_cell.length_a   1.000
_cell.length_b   1.000
_cell.length_c   1.000
_cell.angle_alpha   90.00
_cell.angle_beta   90.00
_cell.angle_gamma   90.00
#
_symmetry.space_group_name_H-M   'P 1'
#
loop_
_entity.id
_entity.type
_entity.pdbx_description
1 polymer ?
#
loop_
_entity_poly.entity_id
_entity_poly.type
_entity_poly.pdbx_seq_one_letter_code
_entity_poly.pdbx_strand_id
1 'polypeptide(L)'
;MRRIGKIGSQVGNFLKGNSRSSGSSRGRTQEWDEGSSRRPARSPSPEFSNLRSRSSSAASSVASSPAVSRSSSATNSPVRSRPISTVASPTRFDANGRVTDPGHIQYQTSDWEREQYGLSEALGHSRYTGPGSPRPERFPVSGYLQDGRPFNVPGIRGPAINAGDDHVIDRRYASHVIDHGEMSYDQAARYMEQQSRPVFPTYETSGYDQSNCVHAHSYLGERLFRWDIPHHQHATPDQLAAQMRGLRVDDYRYRNDNNSDSDSE
;
A
#
# COMPACT_ATOMS: atom_id res chain seq x y z
N MET A 1 -82.01 16.63 -13.96
CA MET A 1 -80.98 16.70 -15.03
C MET A 1 -80.74 15.30 -15.59
N ARG A 2 -80.59 15.23 -16.91
CA ARG A 2 -80.33 14.09 -17.84
C ARG A 2 -79.29 13.07 -17.31
N ARG A 3 -79.56 11.75 -17.26
CA ARG A 3 -79.54 10.66 -18.29
C ARG A 3 -78.14 10.05 -18.60
N ILE A 4 -78.08 8.71 -18.50
CA ILE A 4 -77.28 7.72 -19.29
C ILE A 4 -75.76 7.70 -18.99
N GLY A 5 -75.02 6.59 -18.84
CA GLY A 5 -75.27 5.14 -18.98
C GLY A 5 -74.01 4.42 -19.51
N LYS A 6 -73.67 3.28 -18.88
CA LYS A 6 -73.08 2.04 -19.46
C LYS A 6 -71.62 1.97 -20.00
N ILE A 7 -71.00 0.80 -19.70
CA ILE A 7 -69.92 0.04 -20.39
C ILE A 7 -68.50 0.61 -20.17
N GLY A 8 -67.43 -0.13 -19.83
CA GLY A 8 -67.06 -1.54 -19.98
C GLY A 8 -65.87 -1.66 -20.94
N SER A 9 -64.68 -2.04 -20.40
CA SER A 9 -63.47 -2.57 -21.10
C SER A 9 -62.85 -1.77 -22.26
N GLN A 10 -61.56 -1.39 -22.14
CA GLN A 10 -60.55 -1.77 -23.13
C GLN A 10 -59.11 -1.47 -22.67
N VAL A 11 -58.28 -2.49 -22.88
CA VAL A 11 -56.82 -2.51 -22.78
C VAL A 11 -56.21 -1.70 -23.94
N GLY A 12 -55.17 -0.92 -23.67
CA GLY A 12 -54.41 -0.19 -24.69
C GLY A 12 -52.94 -0.06 -24.31
N ASN A 13 -52.13 -1.00 -24.78
CA ASN A 13 -50.68 -0.88 -24.81
C ASN A 13 -50.28 0.25 -25.77
N PHE A 14 -49.46 1.20 -25.31
CA PHE A 14 -48.63 2.02 -26.19
C PHE A 14 -47.17 2.01 -25.69
N LEU A 15 -46.35 1.28 -26.44
CA LEU A 15 -44.91 1.28 -26.38
C LEU A 15 -44.34 2.52 -27.08
N LYS A 16 -43.16 2.94 -26.60
CA LYS A 16 -42.05 3.55 -27.35
C LYS A 16 -42.17 5.03 -27.73
N GLY A 17 -41.67 5.89 -26.83
CA GLY A 17 -41.15 7.21 -27.16
C GLY A 17 -39.63 7.24 -27.01
N ASN A 18 -38.90 7.13 -28.11
CA ASN A 18 -37.48 7.44 -28.18
C ASN A 18 -37.27 8.94 -27.90
N SER A 19 -36.32 9.29 -27.04
CA SER A 19 -35.68 10.60 -27.07
C SER A 19 -34.17 10.43 -26.96
N ARG A 20 -33.52 10.54 -28.11
CA ARG A 20 -32.06 10.74 -28.25
C ARG A 20 -31.82 12.25 -28.35
N SER A 21 -30.95 12.79 -27.49
CA SER A 21 -30.02 13.88 -27.78
C SER A 21 -29.01 13.91 -26.61
N SER A 22 -27.72 13.58 -26.77
CA SER A 22 -26.61 14.17 -27.54
C SER A 22 -25.98 15.40 -26.88
N GLY A 23 -24.74 15.22 -26.39
CA GLY A 23 -23.84 16.26 -25.87
C GLY A 23 -22.90 15.67 -24.82
N SER A 24 -21.87 14.87 -25.17
CA SER A 24 -20.56 15.29 -25.68
C SER A 24 -19.89 16.39 -24.84
N SER A 25 -19.18 15.99 -23.79
CA SER A 25 -17.94 16.65 -23.36
C SER A 25 -16.93 15.56 -22.99
N ARG A 26 -15.98 15.35 -23.89
CA ARG A 26 -14.82 14.49 -23.72
C ARG A 26 -13.91 15.08 -22.63
N GLY A 27 -14.20 14.76 -21.37
CA GLY A 27 -13.25 14.86 -20.27
C GLY A 27 -12.32 13.65 -20.31
N ARG A 28 -11.25 13.76 -21.10
CA ARG A 28 -10.20 12.76 -21.22
C ARG A 28 -9.42 12.71 -19.89
N THR A 29 -9.88 11.91 -18.93
CA THR A 29 -9.00 11.46 -17.84
C THR A 29 -7.99 10.53 -18.49
N GLN A 30 -6.79 11.03 -18.76
CA GLN A 30 -5.65 10.19 -19.06
C GLN A 30 -5.41 9.32 -17.83
N GLU A 31 -5.92 8.10 -17.92
CA GLU A 31 -5.33 6.91 -17.32
C GLU A 31 -3.83 6.99 -17.61
N TRP A 32 -3.05 7.34 -16.60
CA TRP A 32 -1.61 7.12 -16.69
C TRP A 32 -1.44 5.61 -16.58
N ASP A 33 -1.08 5.01 -17.72
CA ASP A 33 -0.54 3.66 -17.78
C ASP A 33 0.57 3.55 -16.73
N GLU A 34 0.31 2.74 -15.71
CA GLU A 34 1.35 2.17 -14.86
C GLU A 34 2.27 1.33 -15.76
N GLY A 35 3.34 1.96 -16.24
CA GLY A 35 4.49 1.28 -16.85
C GLY A 35 4.74 1.55 -18.33
N SER A 36 5.54 2.57 -18.64
CA SER A 36 6.50 2.44 -19.74
C SER A 36 7.58 3.52 -19.70
N SER A 37 8.72 3.19 -19.11
CA SER A 37 10.00 3.79 -19.48
C SER A 37 11.01 2.69 -19.76
N ARG A 38 10.92 2.21 -21.01
CA ARG A 38 12.04 1.92 -21.91
C ARG A 38 13.19 1.10 -21.31
N ARG A 39 13.10 -0.22 -21.50
CA ARG A 39 14.27 -1.09 -21.77
C ARG A 39 15.10 -0.49 -22.93
N PRO A 40 16.43 -0.47 -22.82
CA PRO A 40 17.29 -0.80 -23.93
C PRO A 40 17.82 -2.23 -23.77
N ALA A 41 18.10 -2.83 -24.92
CA ALA A 41 18.44 -4.23 -25.12
C ALA A 41 19.77 -4.65 -24.47
N ARG A 42 19.83 -5.96 -24.19
CA ARG A 42 21.05 -6.75 -23.98
C ARG A 42 22.14 -6.43 -25.00
N SER A 43 23.38 -6.34 -24.53
CA SER A 43 24.61 -6.64 -25.30
C SER A 43 25.73 -7.09 -24.33
N PRO A 44 26.73 -7.86 -24.82
CA PRO A 44 27.21 -9.07 -24.16
C PRO A 44 28.44 -8.89 -23.25
N SER A 45 28.70 -9.92 -22.44
CA SER A 45 29.87 -10.12 -21.57
C SER A 45 31.21 -9.91 -22.28
N PRO A 46 32.25 -9.41 -21.58
CA PRO A 46 33.62 -9.68 -21.96
C PRO A 46 34.15 -10.95 -21.27
N GLU A 47 34.82 -11.75 -22.08
CA GLU A 47 35.46 -13.02 -21.76
C GLU A 47 36.65 -12.87 -20.79
N PHE A 48 36.91 -13.97 -20.10
CA PHE A 48 38.12 -14.26 -19.35
C PHE A 48 39.36 -14.13 -20.25
N SER A 49 40.33 -13.32 -19.85
CA SER A 49 41.69 -13.38 -20.36
C SER A 49 42.64 -13.88 -19.28
N ASN A 50 42.92 -15.18 -19.31
CA ASN A 50 44.07 -15.77 -18.66
C ASN A 50 45.34 -15.31 -19.38
N LEU A 51 46.13 -14.43 -18.75
CA LEU A 51 47.54 -14.26 -19.10
C LEU A 51 48.43 -14.49 -17.89
N ARG A 52 48.81 -15.76 -17.81
CA ARG A 52 49.98 -16.34 -17.17
C ARG A 52 51.23 -15.52 -17.51
N SER A 53 51.92 -15.02 -16.49
CA SER A 53 53.35 -14.73 -16.54
C SER A 53 54.02 -15.23 -15.26
N ARG A 54 54.71 -16.36 -15.41
CA ARG A 54 55.88 -16.83 -14.66
C ARG A 54 56.98 -15.77 -14.76
N SER A 55 57.99 -15.60 -13.90
CA SER A 55 58.48 -16.20 -12.66
C SER A 55 59.75 -15.39 -12.34
N SER A 56 60.08 -15.14 -11.07
CA SER A 56 61.48 -15.23 -10.61
C SER A 56 61.57 -15.10 -9.09
N SER A 57 62.22 -16.11 -8.52
CA SER A 57 62.42 -16.49 -7.14
C SER A 57 63.48 -15.65 -6.41
N ALA A 58 63.39 -15.55 -5.08
CA ALA A 58 64.52 -15.82 -4.18
C ALA A 58 64.03 -15.95 -2.72
N ALA A 59 64.44 -17.04 -2.08
CA ALA A 59 64.08 -17.47 -0.74
C ALA A 59 65.00 -16.85 0.33
N SER A 60 64.54 -16.81 1.60
CA SER A 60 65.18 -17.55 2.72
C SER A 60 64.44 -17.33 4.06
N SER A 61 63.80 -18.41 4.50
CA SER A 61 63.69 -18.95 5.88
C SER A 61 63.89 -18.04 7.10
N VAL A 62 62.90 -18.03 8.00
CA VAL A 62 63.05 -18.58 9.38
C VAL A 62 61.68 -18.86 10.03
N ALA A 63 61.66 -19.93 10.83
CA ALA A 63 60.51 -20.58 11.45
C ALA A 63 59.85 -19.77 12.58
N SER A 64 58.53 -19.99 12.78
CA SER A 64 57.89 -20.39 14.06
C SER A 64 56.37 -20.14 14.01
N SER A 65 55.58 -21.20 13.94
CA SER A 65 54.24 -21.23 14.57
C SER A 65 54.45 -21.64 16.04
N PRO A 66 53.58 -21.32 17.02
CA PRO A 66 52.16 -21.01 16.89
C PRO A 66 51.63 -19.85 17.78
N ALA A 67 50.58 -19.17 17.33
CA ALA A 67 49.53 -18.62 18.20
C ALA A 67 48.37 -18.15 17.34
N VAL A 68 47.22 -18.83 17.45
CA VAL A 68 45.94 -18.34 16.95
C VAL A 68 45.53 -17.18 17.86
N SER A 69 46.11 -16.01 17.64
CA SER A 69 45.56 -14.75 18.12
C SER A 69 44.51 -14.33 17.11
N ARG A 70 43.25 -14.68 17.38
CA ARG A 70 42.10 -14.03 16.74
C ARG A 70 42.06 -12.58 17.22
N SER A 71 42.90 -11.75 16.63
CA SER A 71 42.71 -10.31 16.62
C SER A 71 41.53 -10.03 15.70
N SER A 72 40.33 -10.08 16.26
CA SER A 72 39.11 -9.55 15.62
C SER A 72 39.19 -8.03 15.63
N SER A 73 40.11 -7.49 14.83
CA SER A 73 40.19 -6.07 14.50
C SER A 73 39.81 -5.94 13.03
N ALA A 74 38.52 -6.11 12.76
CA ALA A 74 37.91 -5.80 11.48
C ALA A 74 36.65 -4.97 11.73
N THR A 75 36.82 -3.67 11.49
CA THR A 75 35.84 -2.70 10.98
C THR A 75 34.62 -2.35 11.84
N ASN A 76 34.70 -1.13 12.38
CA ASN A 76 33.60 -0.34 12.92
C ASN A 76 32.62 0.09 11.80
N SER A 77 31.32 0.05 12.13
CA SER A 77 30.17 0.82 11.60
C SER A 77 29.32 0.29 10.42
N PRO A 78 27.98 0.39 10.52
CA PRO A 78 27.12 -0.14 11.57
C PRO A 78 26.19 -1.23 10.98
N VAL A 79 25.74 -2.19 11.79
CA VAL A 79 24.40 -2.77 11.53
C VAL A 79 23.44 -1.61 11.79
N ARG A 80 23.20 -0.77 10.76
CA ARG A 80 22.15 0.25 10.84
C ARG A 80 20.89 -0.55 11.10
N SER A 81 20.27 -0.42 12.27
CA SER A 81 18.91 -0.89 12.51
C SER A 81 18.05 -0.41 11.34
N ARG A 82 17.51 -1.33 10.54
CA ARG A 82 16.83 -0.97 9.29
C ARG A 82 15.33 -1.24 9.42
N PRO A 83 14.52 -0.18 9.41
CA PRO A 83 13.17 -0.27 9.96
C PRO A 83 12.11 -0.63 8.92
N ILE A 84 11.06 -1.29 9.39
CA ILE A 84 9.76 -1.24 8.72
C ILE A 84 9.25 0.19 8.80
N SER A 85 8.75 0.71 7.69
CA SER A 85 8.26 2.09 7.62
C SER A 85 6.82 2.14 7.13
N THR A 86 5.99 3.00 7.72
CA THR A 86 4.77 3.47 7.04
C THR A 86 5.18 4.52 6.01
N VAL A 87 4.76 4.34 4.77
CA VAL A 87 4.95 5.32 3.69
C VAL A 87 3.59 5.69 3.13
N ALA A 88 3.28 6.99 3.12
CA ALA A 88 2.03 7.51 2.57
C ALA A 88 2.29 8.59 1.51
N SER A 89 1.49 8.56 0.46
CA SER A 89 1.42 9.58 -0.57
C SER A 89 0.14 10.41 -0.42
N PRO A 90 0.16 11.70 -0.81
CA PRO A 90 -0.90 12.59 -0.45
C PRO A 90 -2.16 12.44 -1.30
N THR A 91 -3.34 12.49 -0.67
CA THR A 91 -4.59 12.67 -1.43
C THR A 91 -4.76 14.14 -1.81
N ARG A 92 -4.93 14.41 -3.11
CA ARG A 92 -5.15 15.77 -3.63
C ARG A 92 -6.60 16.02 -3.97
N PHE A 93 -7.04 17.25 -3.65
CA PHE A 93 -8.40 17.73 -3.85
C PHE A 93 -8.40 18.96 -4.75
N ASP A 94 -9.47 19.12 -5.53
CA ASP A 94 -9.78 20.40 -6.15
C ASP A 94 -10.49 21.36 -5.16
N ALA A 95 -10.78 22.57 -5.63
CA ALA A 95 -11.44 23.61 -4.83
C ALA A 95 -12.86 23.23 -4.35
N ASN A 96 -13.48 22.20 -4.95
CA ASN A 96 -14.83 21.74 -4.62
C ASN A 96 -14.83 20.49 -3.72
N GLY A 97 -13.67 20.06 -3.24
CA GLY A 97 -13.53 18.85 -2.40
C GLY A 97 -13.59 17.55 -3.18
N ARG A 98 -13.48 17.59 -4.52
CA ARG A 98 -13.37 16.38 -5.33
C ARG A 98 -11.92 15.89 -5.32
N VAL A 99 -11.74 14.59 -5.07
CA VAL A 99 -10.45 13.91 -5.19
C VAL A 99 -10.00 13.94 -6.64
N THR A 100 -8.86 14.60 -6.89
CA THR A 100 -8.21 14.66 -8.20
C THR A 100 -7.10 13.62 -8.34
N ASP A 101 -6.49 13.25 -7.22
CA ASP A 101 -5.39 12.27 -7.14
C ASP A 101 -5.55 11.48 -5.83
N PRO A 102 -5.94 10.19 -5.90
CA PRO A 102 -6.03 9.35 -4.71
C PRO A 102 -4.65 9.11 -4.10
N GLY A 103 -4.51 9.32 -2.79
CA GLY A 103 -3.30 8.91 -2.08
C GLY A 103 -3.24 7.39 -1.86
N HIS A 104 -2.08 6.92 -1.43
CA HIS A 104 -1.81 5.53 -1.04
C HIS A 104 -1.03 5.47 0.28
N ILE A 105 -1.23 4.42 1.07
CA ILE A 105 -0.46 4.13 2.28
C ILE A 105 -0.14 2.64 2.34
N GLN A 106 1.08 2.31 2.77
CA GLN A 106 1.53 0.93 2.94
C GLN A 106 2.68 0.83 3.95
N TYR A 107 2.95 -0.39 4.41
CA TYR A 107 4.21 -0.72 5.08
C TYR A 107 5.27 -1.03 4.03
N GLN A 108 6.48 -0.50 4.19
CA GLN A 108 7.64 -0.80 3.34
C GLN A 108 8.79 -1.35 4.17
N THR A 109 9.29 -2.50 3.74
CA THR A 109 10.43 -3.16 4.37
C THR A 109 11.74 -2.58 3.86
N SER A 110 12.78 -2.69 4.66
CA SER A 110 14.14 -2.42 4.23
C SER A 110 14.74 -3.59 3.45
N ASP A 111 15.79 -3.33 2.66
CA ASP A 111 16.54 -4.38 1.93
C ASP A 111 17.00 -5.51 2.86
N TRP A 112 17.37 -5.16 4.09
CA TRP A 112 17.85 -6.12 5.08
C TRP A 112 16.72 -7.02 5.59
N GLU A 113 15.54 -6.48 5.94
CA GLU A 113 14.40 -7.29 6.37
C GLU A 113 13.99 -8.28 5.27
N ARG A 114 14.09 -7.87 4.00
CA ARG A 114 13.83 -8.76 2.86
C ARG A 114 14.86 -9.87 2.74
N GLU A 115 16.15 -9.55 2.86
CA GLU A 115 17.22 -10.54 2.79
C GLU A 115 17.16 -11.53 3.97
N GLN A 116 16.85 -11.05 5.18
CA GLN A 116 16.82 -11.89 6.38
C GLN A 116 15.58 -12.78 6.46
N TYR A 117 14.41 -12.25 6.12
CA TYR A 117 13.14 -12.93 6.39
C TYR A 117 12.36 -13.31 5.12
N GLY A 118 12.83 -12.94 3.92
CA GLY A 118 12.14 -13.24 2.66
C GLY A 118 10.87 -12.41 2.46
N LEU A 119 10.82 -11.19 2.99
CA LEU A 119 9.65 -10.32 2.92
C LEU A 119 9.52 -9.63 1.55
N SER A 120 8.29 -9.29 1.18
CA SER A 120 8.02 -8.35 0.09
C SER A 120 8.51 -6.93 0.41
N GLU A 121 8.77 -6.12 -0.62
CA GLU A 121 9.19 -4.71 -0.48
C GLU A 121 8.11 -3.81 0.11
N ALA A 122 6.85 -4.13 -0.16
CA ALA A 122 5.70 -3.46 0.41
C ALA A 122 4.64 -4.47 0.86
N LEU A 123 3.86 -4.06 1.87
CA LEU A 123 2.62 -4.70 2.25
C LEU A 123 1.52 -3.64 2.20
N GLY A 124 0.68 -3.75 1.19
CA GLY A 124 -0.39 -2.81 0.90
C GLY A 124 -1.72 -3.51 0.60
N HIS A 125 -2.66 -2.73 0.08
CA HIS A 125 -3.95 -3.24 -0.39
C HIS A 125 -4.39 -2.45 -1.59
N SER A 126 -4.35 -3.10 -2.75
CA SER A 126 -4.64 -2.51 -4.04
C SER A 126 -5.55 -3.42 -4.87
N ARG A 127 -6.22 -2.82 -5.85
CA ARG A 127 -7.04 -3.55 -6.83
C ARG A 127 -6.15 -4.31 -7.80
N TYR A 128 -6.61 -5.48 -8.24
CA TYR A 128 -6.02 -6.17 -9.39
C TYR A 128 -6.32 -5.41 -10.70
N THR A 129 -5.25 -5.01 -11.40
CA THR A 129 -5.29 -4.29 -12.69
C THR A 129 -4.56 -5.04 -13.81
N GLY A 130 -4.05 -6.25 -13.52
CA GLY A 130 -3.27 -7.03 -14.48
C GLY A 130 -4.10 -7.63 -15.63
N PRO A 131 -3.44 -8.31 -16.58
CA PRO A 131 -4.11 -8.95 -17.71
C PRO A 131 -5.28 -9.85 -17.27
N GLY A 132 -6.43 -9.67 -17.92
CA GLY A 132 -7.66 -10.40 -17.59
C GLY A 132 -8.38 -9.91 -16.34
N SER A 133 -7.96 -8.80 -15.72
CA SER A 133 -8.71 -8.20 -14.60
C SER A 133 -10.15 -7.88 -15.03
N PRO A 134 -11.16 -8.19 -14.20
CA PRO A 134 -12.53 -7.78 -14.50
C PRO A 134 -12.61 -6.26 -14.57
N ARG A 135 -13.55 -5.75 -15.37
CA ARG A 135 -13.83 -4.31 -15.38
C ARG A 135 -14.23 -3.89 -13.97
N PRO A 136 -13.63 -2.83 -13.42
CA PRO A 136 -14.00 -2.38 -12.09
C PRO A 136 -15.42 -1.81 -12.11
N GLU A 137 -16.13 -2.01 -11.00
CA GLU A 137 -17.37 -1.29 -10.73
C GLU A 137 -17.04 0.16 -10.39
N ARG A 138 -17.79 1.10 -10.97
CA ARG A 138 -17.62 2.53 -10.72
C ARG A 138 -18.91 3.09 -10.15
N PHE A 139 -18.80 3.84 -9.05
CA PHE A 139 -19.94 4.43 -8.37
C PHE A 139 -19.53 5.75 -7.72
N PRO A 140 -20.39 6.79 -7.75
CA PRO A 140 -20.09 8.04 -7.11
C PRO A 140 -20.15 7.88 -5.59
N VAL A 141 -19.14 8.39 -4.88
CA VAL A 141 -19.14 8.47 -3.42
C VAL A 141 -18.97 9.92 -3.02
N SER A 142 -19.76 10.35 -2.03
CA SER A 142 -19.65 11.68 -1.42
C SER A 142 -19.85 11.56 0.08
N GLY A 143 -19.13 12.40 0.82
CA GLY A 143 -19.16 12.40 2.28
C GLY A 143 -18.32 13.55 2.81
N TYR A 144 -17.80 13.37 4.03
CA TYR A 144 -16.95 14.34 4.70
C TYR A 144 -15.69 13.66 5.23
N LEU A 145 -14.58 14.40 5.23
CA LEU A 145 -13.38 14.01 5.96
C LEU A 145 -13.59 14.23 7.47
N GLN A 146 -12.67 13.73 8.29
CA GLN A 146 -12.72 13.88 9.74
C GLN A 146 -12.80 15.34 10.21
N ASP A 147 -12.20 16.27 9.47
CA ASP A 147 -12.19 17.71 9.74
C ASP A 147 -13.43 18.46 9.21
N GLY A 148 -14.42 17.73 8.70
CA GLY A 148 -15.66 18.28 8.16
C GLY A 148 -15.55 18.83 6.73
N ARG A 149 -14.38 18.76 6.08
CA ARG A 149 -14.28 19.14 4.66
C ARG A 149 -15.07 18.19 3.77
N PRO A 150 -15.74 18.68 2.71
CA PRO A 150 -16.45 17.81 1.77
C PRO A 150 -15.45 16.92 1.01
N PHE A 151 -15.90 15.70 0.75
CA PHE A 151 -15.16 14.68 0.02
C PHE A 151 -16.05 14.12 -1.09
N ASN A 152 -15.54 14.05 -2.31
CA ASN A 152 -16.16 13.32 -3.41
C ASN A 152 -15.10 12.58 -4.21
N VAL A 153 -15.33 11.30 -4.47
CA VAL A 153 -14.44 10.49 -5.31
C VAL A 153 -15.29 9.65 -6.27
N PRO A 154 -14.84 9.47 -7.53
CA PRO A 154 -15.35 8.37 -8.34
C PRO A 154 -14.86 7.05 -7.73
N GLY A 155 -15.69 6.43 -6.88
CA GLY A 155 -15.42 5.15 -6.26
C GLY A 155 -15.17 4.07 -7.29
N ILE A 156 -14.17 3.24 -7.03
CA ILE A 156 -13.79 2.09 -7.87
C ILE A 156 -13.73 0.88 -6.94
N ARG A 157 -14.42 -0.20 -7.33
CA ARG A 157 -14.43 -1.49 -6.64
C ARG A 157 -14.00 -2.62 -7.56
N GLY A 158 -13.25 -3.58 -7.03
CA GLY A 158 -12.86 -4.80 -7.74
C GLY A 158 -12.05 -5.76 -6.87
N PRO A 159 -11.68 -6.95 -7.40
CA PRO A 159 -10.86 -7.90 -6.66
C PRO A 159 -9.51 -7.28 -6.28
N ALA A 160 -9.01 -7.63 -5.10
CA ALA A 160 -7.71 -7.18 -4.62
C ALA A 160 -6.57 -8.13 -5.03
N ILE A 161 -5.35 -7.60 -5.09
CA ILE A 161 -4.12 -8.40 -5.23
C ILE A 161 -3.68 -8.97 -3.88
N ASN A 162 -2.67 -9.84 -3.89
CA ASN A 162 -2.02 -10.20 -2.64
C ASN A 162 -1.30 -8.98 -2.05
N ALA A 163 -1.29 -8.88 -0.72
CA ALA A 163 -0.75 -7.71 -0.03
C ALA A 163 0.73 -7.45 -0.36
N GLY A 164 1.51 -8.51 -0.63
CA GLY A 164 2.93 -8.42 -0.95
C GLY A 164 3.24 -8.07 -2.41
N ASP A 165 2.24 -8.07 -3.29
CA ASP A 165 2.39 -7.76 -4.72
C ASP A 165 2.15 -6.26 -5.01
N ASP A 166 1.96 -5.45 -3.96
CA ASP A 166 1.66 -4.02 -4.08
C ASP A 166 2.84 -3.22 -4.65
N HIS A 167 2.52 -2.17 -5.42
CA HIS A 167 3.53 -1.32 -6.00
C HIS A 167 4.17 -0.45 -4.94
N VAL A 168 5.49 -0.33 -5.00
CA VAL A 168 6.24 0.42 -3.99
C VAL A 168 6.05 1.91 -4.19
N ILE A 169 5.48 2.60 -3.19
CA ILE A 169 5.40 4.06 -3.17
C ILE A 169 6.83 4.62 -3.14
N ASP A 170 7.17 5.45 -4.12
CA ASP A 170 8.45 6.15 -4.13
C ASP A 170 8.50 7.18 -3.00
N ARG A 171 9.40 6.93 -2.04
CA ARG A 171 9.60 7.76 -0.85
C ARG A 171 9.90 9.24 -1.16
N ARG A 172 10.36 9.58 -2.37
CA ARG A 172 10.61 10.97 -2.79
C ARG A 172 9.34 11.78 -3.00
N TYR A 173 8.22 11.12 -3.30
CA TYR A 173 6.91 11.75 -3.50
C TYR A 173 5.95 11.49 -2.34
N ALA A 174 6.41 10.78 -1.31
CA ALA A 174 5.65 10.53 -0.10
C ALA A 174 5.48 11.82 0.70
N SER A 175 4.28 12.03 1.23
CA SER A 175 4.00 13.07 2.22
C SER A 175 4.47 12.64 3.61
N HIS A 176 4.52 11.33 3.88
CA HIS A 176 4.99 10.77 5.14
C HIS A 176 5.89 9.55 4.89
N VAL A 177 7.01 9.51 5.61
CA VAL A 177 7.85 8.31 5.78
C VAL A 177 8.11 8.19 7.28
N ILE A 178 7.51 7.19 7.92
CA ILE A 178 7.55 7.00 9.38
C ILE A 178 8.26 5.70 9.66
N ASP A 179 9.42 5.81 10.29
CA ASP A 179 10.20 4.69 10.79
C ASP A 179 9.57 4.14 12.09
N HIS A 180 9.26 2.85 12.11
CA HIS A 180 8.71 2.18 13.29
C HIS A 180 9.72 1.29 14.03
N GLY A 181 10.97 1.21 13.58
CA GLY A 181 11.99 0.31 14.12
C GLY A 181 12.04 -1.05 13.43
N GLU A 182 12.80 -1.96 14.01
CA GLU A 182 13.10 -3.28 13.46
C GLU A 182 12.07 -4.31 13.91
N MET A 183 11.49 -5.05 12.97
CA MET A 183 10.54 -6.10 13.29
C MET A 183 11.20 -7.24 14.07
N SER A 184 10.49 -7.78 15.06
CA SER A 184 10.85 -9.07 15.66
C SER A 184 10.60 -10.23 14.69
N TYR A 185 11.22 -11.39 14.93
CA TYR A 185 10.96 -12.61 14.14
C TYR A 185 9.46 -12.97 14.08
N ASP A 186 8.71 -12.80 15.18
CA ASP A 186 7.27 -13.07 15.22
C ASP A 186 6.45 -12.06 14.40
N GLN A 187 6.90 -10.80 14.34
CA GLN A 187 6.28 -9.78 13.49
C GLN A 187 6.56 -10.08 12.01
N ALA A 188 7.81 -10.41 11.68
CA ALA A 188 8.22 -10.81 10.33
C ALA A 188 7.48 -12.08 9.86
N ALA A 189 7.29 -13.07 10.74
CA ALA A 189 6.52 -14.28 10.42
C ALA A 189 5.06 -13.97 10.07
N ARG A 190 4.41 -13.08 10.83
CA ARG A 190 3.03 -12.63 10.53
C ARG A 190 2.97 -11.82 9.24
N TYR A 191 3.98 -11.01 8.95
CA TYR A 191 4.10 -10.29 7.68
C TYR A 191 4.18 -11.28 6.52
N MET A 192 5.08 -12.26 6.60
CA MET A 192 5.28 -13.29 5.58
C MET A 192 4.00 -14.12 5.36
N GLU A 193 3.26 -14.43 6.42
CA GLU A 193 1.99 -15.13 6.35
C GLU A 193 0.92 -14.34 5.57
N GLN A 194 0.97 -13.02 5.64
CA GLN A 194 0.01 -12.11 5.02
C GLN A 194 0.38 -11.76 3.57
N GLN A 195 1.66 -11.68 3.22
CA GLN A 195 2.10 -11.17 1.91
C GLN A 195 1.59 -11.98 0.71
N SER A 196 1.28 -13.26 0.91
CA SER A 196 0.78 -14.19 -0.13
C SER A 196 -0.74 -14.24 -0.28
N ARG A 197 -1.47 -13.35 0.40
CA ARG A 197 -2.94 -13.25 0.30
C ARG A 197 -3.42 -11.80 0.31
N PRO A 198 -4.62 -11.50 -0.20
CA PRO A 198 -5.20 -10.18 -0.06
C PRO A 198 -5.45 -9.81 1.41
N VAL A 199 -5.36 -8.52 1.76
CA VAL A 199 -5.77 -8.05 3.10
C VAL A 199 -7.28 -8.21 3.26
N PHE A 200 -8.01 -7.69 2.27
CA PHE A 200 -9.42 -7.96 2.06
C PHE A 200 -9.62 -8.58 0.67
N PRO A 201 -10.66 -9.41 0.44
CA PRO A 201 -10.89 -10.02 -0.88
C PRO A 201 -11.14 -8.99 -2.00
N THR A 202 -11.68 -7.83 -1.64
CA THR A 202 -12.08 -6.76 -2.55
C THR A 202 -11.38 -5.47 -2.14
N TYR A 203 -10.99 -4.67 -3.13
CA TYR A 203 -10.54 -3.30 -2.94
C TYR A 203 -11.66 -2.34 -3.33
N GLU A 204 -11.87 -1.31 -2.51
CA GLU A 204 -12.73 -0.18 -2.77
C GLU A 204 -11.97 1.12 -2.49
N THR A 205 -12.10 2.17 -3.32
CA THR A 205 -11.19 3.34 -3.24
C THR A 205 -11.53 4.34 -2.12
N SER A 206 -12.82 4.56 -1.87
CA SER A 206 -13.32 5.65 -1.02
C SER A 206 -13.30 5.35 0.48
N GLY A 207 -13.16 4.08 0.86
CA GLY A 207 -13.34 3.61 2.24
C GLY A 207 -14.81 3.40 2.62
N TYR A 208 -15.75 3.55 1.67
CA TYR A 208 -17.17 3.33 1.90
C TYR A 208 -17.44 1.89 2.38
N ASP A 209 -16.82 0.91 1.72
CA ASP A 209 -16.92 -0.52 2.08
C ASP A 209 -15.88 -0.94 3.13
N GLN A 210 -15.16 0.00 3.74
CA GLN A 210 -14.08 -0.29 4.71
C GLN A 210 -12.98 -1.23 4.18
N SER A 211 -12.71 -1.16 2.87
CA SER A 211 -11.78 -2.07 2.18
C SER A 211 -10.81 -1.33 1.24
N ASN A 212 -10.46 -0.09 1.59
CA ASN A 212 -9.43 0.69 0.90
C ASN A 212 -8.05 0.49 1.55
N CYS A 213 -7.03 1.18 1.04
CA CYS A 213 -5.66 1.12 1.57
C CYS A 213 -5.53 1.61 3.02
N VAL A 214 -6.34 2.58 3.46
CA VAL A 214 -6.33 3.13 4.83
C VAL A 214 -6.87 2.10 5.82
N HIS A 215 -8.04 1.52 5.53
CA HIS A 215 -8.65 0.47 6.35
C HIS A 215 -7.74 -0.76 6.43
N ALA A 216 -7.16 -1.16 5.30
CA ALA A 216 -6.22 -2.28 5.25
C ALA A 216 -4.94 -2.00 6.04
N HIS A 217 -4.37 -0.80 5.95
CA HIS A 217 -3.15 -0.43 6.67
C HIS A 217 -3.35 -0.42 8.20
N SER A 218 -4.52 0.06 8.65
CA SER A 218 -4.94 -0.03 10.05
C SER A 218 -5.08 -1.49 10.50
N TYR A 219 -5.78 -2.32 9.72
CA TYR A 219 -5.96 -3.76 10.01
C TYR A 219 -4.61 -4.50 10.08
N LEU A 220 -3.70 -4.20 9.16
CA LEU A 220 -2.34 -4.74 9.16
C LEU A 220 -1.55 -4.27 10.38
N GLY A 221 -1.70 -3.01 10.80
CA GLY A 221 -1.07 -2.47 12.01
C GLY A 221 -1.46 -3.26 13.26
N GLU A 222 -2.75 -3.56 13.41
CA GLU A 222 -3.26 -4.39 14.49
C GLU A 222 -2.71 -5.82 14.41
N ARG A 223 -2.83 -6.46 13.24
CA ARG A 223 -2.45 -7.87 13.08
C ARG A 223 -0.96 -8.12 13.26
N LEU A 224 -0.13 -7.24 12.68
CA LEU A 224 1.33 -7.39 12.68
C LEU A 224 1.96 -6.83 13.95
N PHE A 225 1.52 -5.65 14.40
CA PHE A 225 2.20 -4.89 15.44
C PHE A 225 1.36 -4.68 16.70
N ARG A 226 0.07 -5.09 16.69
CA ARG A 226 -0.90 -4.89 17.79
C ARG A 226 -1.17 -3.40 18.07
N TRP A 227 -1.04 -2.56 17.06
CA TRP A 227 -1.43 -1.16 17.14
C TRP A 227 -2.92 -1.02 16.86
N ASP A 228 -3.64 -0.35 17.76
CA ASP A 228 -5.02 0.07 17.52
C ASP A 228 -5.00 1.48 16.91
N ILE A 229 -5.28 1.58 15.61
CA ILE A 229 -5.13 2.84 14.86
C ILE A 229 -6.52 3.32 14.42
N PRO A 230 -7.19 4.18 15.21
CA PRO A 230 -8.51 4.66 14.85
C PRO A 230 -8.46 5.49 13.57
N HIS A 231 -9.52 5.42 12.77
CA HIS A 231 -9.64 6.23 11.57
C HIS A 231 -11.09 6.47 11.17
N HIS A 232 -11.32 7.61 10.54
CA HIS A 232 -12.61 7.94 9.93
C HIS A 232 -12.85 7.10 8.67
N GLN A 233 -14.12 6.83 8.33
CA GLN A 233 -14.50 6.01 7.17
C GLN A 233 -13.81 6.46 5.87
N HIS A 234 -13.78 7.77 5.63
CA HIS A 234 -13.15 8.41 4.47
C HIS A 234 -11.80 9.07 4.82
N ALA A 235 -11.10 8.58 5.85
CA ALA A 235 -9.79 9.11 6.18
C ALA A 235 -8.83 8.97 4.98
N THR A 236 -8.04 10.01 4.76
CA THR A 236 -6.98 9.99 3.76
C THR A 236 -5.74 9.23 4.28
N PRO A 237 -4.91 8.67 3.39
CA PRO A 237 -3.59 8.15 3.71
C PRO A 237 -2.74 9.08 4.59
N ASP A 238 -2.72 10.37 4.29
CA ASP A 238 -1.98 11.36 5.09
C ASP A 238 -2.50 11.48 6.52
N GLN A 239 -3.83 11.52 6.68
CA GLN A 239 -4.48 11.62 7.99
C GLN A 239 -4.19 10.38 8.84
N LEU A 240 -4.20 9.19 8.25
CA LEU A 240 -3.83 7.97 8.97
C LEU A 240 -2.34 7.99 9.33
N ALA A 241 -1.46 8.27 8.36
CA ALA A 241 -0.03 8.32 8.61
C ALA A 241 0.35 9.34 9.69
N ALA A 242 -0.29 10.51 9.73
CA ALA A 242 -0.06 11.51 10.76
C ALA A 242 -0.30 10.97 12.19
N GLN A 243 -1.31 10.12 12.38
CA GLN A 243 -1.63 9.50 13.66
C GLN A 243 -0.61 8.44 14.09
N MET A 244 0.10 7.86 13.14
CA MET A 244 1.11 6.82 13.40
C MET A 244 2.49 7.38 13.77
N ARG A 245 2.65 8.70 13.81
CA ARG A 245 3.92 9.32 14.21
C ARG A 245 4.27 8.93 15.64
N GLY A 246 5.48 8.40 15.83
CA GLY A 246 5.96 7.97 17.14
C GLY A 246 5.60 6.53 17.53
N LEU A 247 4.74 5.84 16.76
CA LEU A 247 4.52 4.41 16.95
C LEU A 247 5.81 3.65 16.66
N ARG A 248 6.16 2.70 17.54
CA ARG A 248 7.28 1.79 17.37
C ARG A 248 6.85 0.34 17.51
N VAL A 249 7.50 -0.56 16.79
CA VAL A 249 7.17 -1.99 16.77
C VAL A 249 7.57 -2.71 18.06
N ASP A 250 8.46 -2.12 18.84
CA ASP A 250 8.92 -2.59 20.15
C ASP A 250 8.13 -1.98 21.32
N ASP A 251 7.21 -1.05 21.04
CA ASP A 251 6.39 -0.44 22.07
C ASP A 251 5.15 -1.29 22.38
N TYR A 252 5.30 -2.17 23.37
CA TYR A 252 4.20 -2.99 23.89
C TYR A 252 3.17 -2.19 24.72
N ARG A 253 3.35 -0.88 24.90
CA ARG A 253 2.48 -0.06 25.77
C ARG A 253 1.17 0.36 25.12
N TYR A 254 1.00 0.23 23.81
CA TYR A 254 -0.23 0.64 23.11
C TYR A 254 -1.45 -0.28 23.36
N ARG A 255 -1.44 -1.05 24.45
CA ARG A 255 -2.52 -1.94 24.86
C ARG A 255 -3.28 -1.48 26.11
N ASN A 256 -2.93 -0.34 26.73
CA ASN A 256 -3.34 -0.10 28.12
C ASN A 256 -3.77 1.32 28.54
N ASP A 257 -4.16 2.22 27.64
CA ASP A 257 -4.68 3.55 28.06
C ASP A 257 -6.21 3.70 27.95
N ASN A 258 -6.95 2.63 27.59
CA ASN A 258 -8.43 2.64 27.56
C ASN A 258 -9.08 1.73 28.63
N ASN A 259 -8.33 1.30 29.64
CA ASN A 259 -8.89 0.51 30.76
C ASN A 259 -8.51 1.03 32.16
N SER A 260 -8.01 2.26 32.25
CA SER A 260 -7.84 2.97 33.52
C SER A 260 -9.00 3.94 33.72
N ASP A 261 -9.99 3.48 34.49
CA ASP A 261 -10.64 4.20 35.59
C ASP A 261 -12.13 3.85 35.68
N SER A 262 -12.47 2.99 36.64
CA SER A 262 -13.45 3.29 37.69
C SER A 262 -13.56 2.11 38.65
N ASP A 263 -12.59 1.98 39.56
CA ASP A 263 -12.82 1.40 40.89
C ASP A 263 -12.76 2.56 41.90
N SER A 264 -13.94 3.04 42.28
CA SER A 264 -14.29 3.90 43.43
C SER A 264 -15.83 3.94 43.38
N GLU A 265 -16.63 3.33 44.26
CA GLU A 265 -16.60 3.16 45.72
C GLU A 265 -17.11 1.78 46.16
#